data_AF-J2LEP8-F1
#
_entry.id   AF-J2LEP8-F1
#
_cell.length_a   1.000
_cell.length_b   1.000
_cell.length_c   1.000
_cell.angle_alpha   90.00
_cell.angle_beta   90.00
_cell.angle_gamma   90.00
#
_symmetry.space_group_name_H-M   'P 1'
#
loop_
_entity.id
_entity.type
_entity.pdbx_description
1 polymer ?
#
loop_
_entity_poly.entity_id
_entity_poly.type
_entity_poly.pdbx_seq_one_letter_code
_entity_poly.pdbx_strand_id
1 'polypeptide(L)'
;MLQQAANRHTLLSELEWRVMPALVLNQAKLYLKDEAPVAFVSWAKLSEEVAQRYQAGPHQLTLADWASGEQIWLIDVFTPYGGAQEVLRNLREKVFAGQVLRQLVPVGSAQVKLVTWPATEAGTS
;
A
#
# COMPACT_ATOMS: atom_id res chain seq x y z
N MET A 1 -14.10 11.67 -28.27
CA MET A 1 -14.04 11.93 -26.82
C MET A 1 -15.46 11.82 -26.23
N LEU A 2 -15.83 10.69 -25.62
CA LEU A 2 -17.03 10.56 -24.75
C LEU A 2 -17.17 9.15 -24.12
N GLN A 3 -16.06 8.60 -23.59
CA GLN A 3 -16.12 7.38 -22.75
C GLN A 3 -15.44 7.55 -21.38
N GLN A 4 -14.87 8.73 -21.08
CA GLN A 4 -14.23 8.98 -19.80
C GLN A 4 -15.22 9.32 -18.67
N ALA A 5 -16.47 9.70 -18.95
CA ALA A 5 -17.40 10.14 -17.91
C ALA A 5 -18.08 9.01 -17.14
N ALA A 6 -18.47 7.92 -17.80
CA ALA A 6 -19.15 6.80 -17.16
C ALA A 6 -18.21 5.93 -16.32
N ASN A 7 -16.99 5.68 -16.79
CA ASN A 7 -15.97 4.93 -16.03
C ASN A 7 -15.46 5.71 -14.81
N ARG A 8 -15.53 7.05 -14.80
CA ARG A 8 -15.06 7.86 -13.66
C ARG A 8 -15.87 7.61 -12.39
N HIS A 9 -17.19 7.41 -12.48
CA HIS A 9 -18.02 7.14 -11.30
C HIS A 9 -17.78 5.74 -10.75
N THR A 10 -17.72 4.71 -11.61
CA THR A 10 -17.41 3.34 -11.18
C THR A 10 -16.00 3.24 -10.58
N LEU A 11 -15.01 3.87 -11.22
CA LEU A 11 -13.63 3.90 -10.71
C LEU A 11 -13.49 4.66 -9.39
N LEU A 12 -14.30 5.70 -9.16
CA LEU A 12 -14.26 6.45 -7.90
C LEU A 12 -14.83 5.64 -6.75
N SER A 13 -15.97 4.98 -6.95
CA SER A 13 -16.57 4.11 -5.91
C SER A 13 -15.68 2.89 -5.62
N GLU A 14 -15.09 2.25 -6.63
CA GLU A 14 -14.12 1.16 -6.43
C GLU A 14 -12.84 1.65 -5.73
N LEU A 15 -12.37 2.86 -6.06
CA LEU A 15 -11.23 3.48 -5.39
C LEU A 15 -11.56 3.78 -3.94
N GLU A 16 -12.74 4.34 -3.64
CA GLU A 16 -13.23 4.55 -2.28
C GLU A 16 -13.19 3.24 -1.50
N TRP A 17 -13.82 2.17 -1.98
CA TRP A 17 -13.79 0.87 -1.30
C TRP A 17 -12.38 0.30 -1.09
N ARG A 18 -11.44 0.59 -1.99
CA ARG A 18 -10.06 0.13 -1.88
C ARG A 18 -9.23 0.93 -0.86
N VAL A 19 -9.45 2.24 -0.76
CA VAL A 19 -8.68 3.11 0.16
C VAL A 19 -9.33 3.25 1.53
N MET A 20 -10.66 3.04 1.64
CA MET A 20 -11.41 3.21 2.87
C MET A 20 -10.90 2.34 4.03
N PRO A 21 -10.56 1.04 3.85
CA PRO A 21 -9.98 0.25 4.93
C PRO A 21 -8.69 0.87 5.49
N ALA A 22 -7.83 1.38 4.61
CA ALA A 22 -6.60 2.05 4.99
C ALA A 22 -6.86 3.31 5.80
N LEU A 23 -7.82 4.14 5.35
CA LEU A 23 -8.14 5.40 6.00
C LEU A 23 -8.83 5.19 7.36
N VAL A 24 -9.80 4.29 7.44
CA VAL A 24 -10.53 3.97 8.68
C VAL A 24 -9.58 3.44 9.76
N LEU A 25 -8.57 2.67 9.37
CA LEU A 25 -7.60 2.09 10.30
C LEU A 25 -6.38 2.99 10.55
N ASN A 26 -6.32 4.20 9.96
CA ASN A 26 -5.12 5.05 9.97
C ASN A 26 -3.86 4.33 9.46
N GLN A 27 -4.03 3.44 8.49
CA GLN A 27 -2.97 2.66 7.84
C GLN A 27 -2.68 3.18 6.42
N ALA A 28 -2.66 4.50 6.27
CA ALA A 28 -2.31 5.18 5.05
C ALA A 28 -1.50 6.45 5.35
N LYS A 29 -0.67 6.86 4.38
CA LYS A 29 0.09 8.11 4.43
C LYS A 29 0.02 8.82 3.10
N LEU A 30 -0.37 10.10 3.16
CA LEU A 30 -0.33 11.02 2.05
C LEU A 30 0.93 11.88 2.16
N TYR A 31 1.69 11.96 1.06
CA TYR A 31 2.86 12.82 0.94
C TYR A 31 2.46 14.07 0.17
N LEU A 32 2.71 15.23 0.77
CA LEU A 32 2.42 16.53 0.21
C LEU A 32 3.72 17.24 -0.18
N LYS A 33 3.70 17.96 -1.30
CA LYS A 33 4.73 18.91 -1.70
C LYS A 33 4.02 20.19 -2.14
N ASP A 34 4.40 21.32 -1.56
CA ASP A 34 3.77 22.62 -1.84
C ASP A 34 2.22 22.53 -1.72
N GLU A 35 1.75 21.87 -0.66
CA GLU A 35 0.32 21.59 -0.36
C GLU A 35 -0.39 20.66 -1.36
N ALA A 36 0.28 20.20 -2.41
CA ALA A 36 -0.26 19.27 -3.39
C ALA A 36 0.10 17.80 -3.06
N PRO A 37 -0.84 16.85 -3.20
CA PRO A 37 -0.56 15.42 -3.01
C PRO A 37 0.34 14.89 -4.12
N VAL A 38 1.54 14.42 -3.73
CA VAL A 38 2.53 13.87 -4.65
C VAL A 38 2.66 12.36 -4.57
N ALA A 39 2.29 11.74 -3.45
CA ALA A 39 2.21 10.29 -3.33
C ALA A 39 1.22 9.85 -2.24
N PHE A 40 0.67 8.66 -2.41
CA PHE A 40 -0.16 7.98 -1.43
C PHE A 40 0.36 6.57 -1.22
N VAL A 41 0.43 6.14 0.04
CA VAL A 41 0.80 4.75 0.39
C VAL A 41 -0.18 4.21 1.42
N SER A 42 -0.65 2.99 1.22
CA SER A 42 -1.46 2.23 2.18
C SER A 42 -0.74 0.96 2.61
N TRP A 43 -1.01 0.51 3.84
CA TRP A 43 -0.50 -0.75 4.36
C TRP A 43 -1.57 -1.48 5.17
N ALA A 44 -1.38 -2.79 5.29
CA ALA A 44 -2.14 -3.65 6.17
C ALA A 44 -1.22 -4.31 7.19
N LYS A 45 -1.73 -4.56 8.38
CA LYS A 45 -1.08 -5.39 9.39
C LYS A 45 -1.75 -6.77 9.40
N LEU A 46 -1.09 -7.74 8.79
CA LEU A 46 -1.65 -9.07 8.57
C LEU A 46 -1.16 -10.07 9.63
N SER A 47 -2.03 -11.01 9.99
CA SER A 47 -1.59 -12.26 10.62
C SER A 47 -0.87 -13.14 9.60
N GLU A 48 -0.15 -14.15 10.09
CA GLU A 48 0.54 -15.09 9.20
C GLU A 48 -0.43 -15.86 8.30
N GLU A 49 -1.58 -16.29 8.82
CA GLU A 49 -2.62 -16.98 8.04
C GLU A 49 -3.17 -16.08 6.92
N VAL A 50 -3.51 -14.84 7.25
CA VAL A 50 -4.04 -13.88 6.27
C VAL A 50 -2.97 -13.51 5.24
N ALA A 51 -1.71 -13.37 5.66
CA ALA A 51 -0.59 -13.10 4.77
C ALA A 51 -0.32 -14.23 3.78
N GLN A 52 -0.43 -15.50 4.20
CA GLN A 52 -0.31 -16.65 3.30
C GLN A 52 -1.44 -16.68 2.27
N ARG A 53 -2.68 -16.46 2.71
CA ARG A 53 -3.84 -16.35 1.81
C ARG A 53 -3.70 -15.19 0.83
N TYR A 54 -3.23 -14.04 1.31
CA TYR A 54 -3.01 -12.86 0.49
C TYR A 54 -1.99 -13.12 -0.63
N GLN A 55 -0.95 -13.92 -0.38
CA GLN A 55 0.05 -14.30 -1.39
C GLN A 55 -0.47 -15.24 -2.47
N ALA A 56 -1.42 -16.13 -2.16
CA ALA A 56 -1.89 -17.18 -3.06
C ALA A 56 -2.94 -16.71 -4.10
N GLY A 57 -3.50 -15.52 -3.94
CA GLY A 57 -4.64 -15.05 -4.73
C GLY A 57 -5.97 -15.30 -4.00
N PRO A 58 -7.01 -14.47 -4.20
CA PRO A 58 -7.16 -13.40 -5.19
C PRO A 58 -6.53 -12.05 -4.79
N HIS A 59 -5.64 -12.02 -3.80
CA HIS A 59 -5.00 -10.79 -3.29
C HIS A 59 -6.03 -9.76 -2.77
N GLN A 60 -7.13 -10.24 -2.22
CA GLN A 60 -8.18 -9.42 -1.62
C GLN A 60 -8.12 -9.50 -0.10
N LEU A 61 -8.36 -8.36 0.56
CA LEU A 61 -8.37 -8.22 2.00
C LEU A 61 -9.69 -7.58 2.42
N THR A 62 -10.34 -8.15 3.43
CA THR A 62 -11.49 -7.55 4.11
C THR A 62 -11.01 -6.52 5.14
N LEU A 63 -11.89 -5.64 5.63
CA LEU A 63 -11.52 -4.67 6.68
C LEU A 63 -10.88 -5.33 7.92
N ALA A 64 -11.37 -6.50 8.32
CA ALA A 64 -10.81 -7.25 9.46
C ALA A 64 -9.41 -7.79 9.16
N ASP A 65 -9.16 -8.20 7.91
CA ASP A 65 -7.84 -8.68 7.49
C ASP A 65 -6.76 -7.61 7.64
N TRP A 66 -7.10 -6.34 7.38
CA TRP A 66 -6.17 -5.22 7.42
C TRP A 66 -5.54 -4.96 8.80
N ALA A 67 -6.17 -5.44 9.87
CA ALA A 67 -5.70 -5.31 11.26
C ALA A 67 -5.66 -6.66 11.97
N SER A 68 -5.38 -7.74 11.23
CA SER A 68 -5.42 -9.11 11.74
C SER A 68 -4.16 -9.54 12.51
N GLY A 69 -3.06 -8.78 12.41
CA GLY A 69 -1.80 -9.12 13.09
C GLY A 69 -0.78 -8.00 13.08
N GLU A 70 0.51 -8.34 13.00
CA GLU A 70 1.63 -7.39 13.10
C GLU A 70 2.54 -7.38 11.87
N GLN A 71 2.34 -8.26 10.89
CA GLN A 71 3.17 -8.24 9.67
C GLN A 71 2.77 -7.05 8.80
N ILE A 72 3.70 -6.14 8.52
CA ILE A 72 3.43 -4.98 7.67
C ILE A 72 3.48 -5.38 6.18
N TRP A 73 2.36 -5.18 5.50
CA TRP A 73 2.20 -5.42 4.06
C TRP A 73 1.81 -4.13 3.35
N LEU A 74 2.60 -3.72 2.36
CA LEU A 74 2.27 -2.62 1.45
C LEU A 74 1.20 -3.08 0.47
N ILE A 75 0.07 -2.36 0.44
CA ILE A 75 -1.09 -2.71 -0.39
C ILE A 75 -1.11 -1.86 -1.65
N ASP A 76 -1.08 -0.53 -1.50
CA ASP A 76 -1.04 0.40 -2.63
C ASP A 76 0.09 1.42 -2.45
N VAL A 77 0.85 1.63 -3.53
CA VAL A 77 1.86 2.69 -3.63
C VAL A 77 1.56 3.49 -4.89
N PHE A 78 1.00 4.68 -4.70
CA PHE A 78 0.62 5.57 -5.79
C PHE A 78 1.57 6.76 -5.84
N THR A 79 2.40 6.82 -6.89
CA THR A 79 3.44 7.84 -7.10
C THR A 79 3.35 8.40 -8.54
N PRO A 80 2.33 9.22 -8.85
CA PRO A 80 2.00 9.64 -10.21
C PRO A 80 3.12 10.41 -10.92
N TYR A 81 3.98 11.09 -10.15
CA TYR A 81 5.10 11.88 -10.65
C TYR A 81 6.46 11.15 -10.48
N GLY A 82 6.44 9.85 -10.20
CA GLY A 82 7.63 9.06 -9.86
C GLY A 82 8.07 9.24 -8.40
N GLY A 83 9.31 8.84 -8.09
CA GLY A 83 9.85 8.97 -6.74
C GLY A 83 9.42 7.87 -5.75
N ALA A 84 8.89 6.74 -6.23
CA ALA A 84 8.48 5.63 -5.38
C ALA A 84 9.57 5.16 -4.40
N GLN A 85 10.84 5.14 -4.85
CA GLN A 85 11.97 4.77 -4.00
C GLN A 85 12.15 5.73 -2.81
N GLU A 86 11.99 7.03 -3.04
CA GLU A 86 12.10 8.06 -2.00
C GLU A 86 10.97 7.95 -0.98
N VAL A 87 9.75 7.76 -1.48
CA VAL A 87 8.55 7.57 -0.68
C VAL A 87 8.66 6.32 0.18
N LEU A 88 9.11 5.20 -0.40
CA LEU A 88 9.32 3.95 0.33
C LEU A 88 10.45 4.05 1.35
N ARG A 89 11.55 4.73 1.02
CA ARG A 89 12.63 5.02 1.96
C ARG A 89 12.10 5.80 3.16
N ASN A 90 11.43 6.93 2.91
CA ASN A 90 10.86 7.75 3.97
C ASN A 90 9.85 6.98 4.83
N LEU A 91 9.01 6.14 4.21
CA LEU A 91 8.05 5.32 4.92
C LEU A 91 8.76 4.33 5.86
N ARG A 92 9.79 3.64 5.38
CA ARG A 92 10.57 2.68 6.17
C ARG A 92 11.33 3.36 7.31
N GLU A 93 11.90 4.52 7.07
CA GLU A 93 12.70 5.23 8.08
C GLU A 93 11.86 5.98 9.12
N LYS A 94 10.72 6.57 8.72
CA LYS A 94 9.93 7.44 9.59
C LYS A 94 8.69 6.79 10.19
N VAL A 95 8.11 5.80 9.52
CA VAL A 95 6.86 5.14 9.97
C VAL A 95 7.14 3.72 10.48
N PHE A 96 8.04 3.00 9.82
CA PHE A 96 8.32 1.59 10.10
C PHE A 96 9.78 1.34 10.46
N ALA A 97 10.40 2.28 11.17
CA ALA A 97 11.77 2.12 11.63
C ALA A 97 11.89 0.82 12.44
N GLY A 98 12.89 0.00 12.14
CA GLY A 98 13.10 -1.28 12.79
C GLY A 98 12.11 -2.39 12.40
N GLN A 99 11.19 -2.17 11.46
CA GLN A 99 10.19 -3.18 11.04
C GLN A 99 10.43 -3.66 9.60
N VAL A 100 10.09 -4.94 9.36
CA VAL A 100 10.15 -5.56 8.04
C VAL A 100 8.88 -5.26 7.27
N LEU A 101 9.01 -4.70 6.07
CA LEU A 101 7.88 -4.49 5.17
C LEU A 101 7.86 -5.57 4.09
N ARG A 102 6.66 -6.03 3.75
CA ARG A 102 6.41 -6.98 2.66
C ARG A 102 5.55 -6.33 1.59
N GLN A 103 5.76 -6.70 0.34
CA GLN A 103 4.99 -6.17 -0.78
C GLN A 103 4.83 -7.26 -1.84
N LEU A 104 3.64 -7.36 -2.41
CA LEU A 104 3.44 -8.11 -3.65
C LEU A 104 3.62 -7.17 -4.83
N VAL A 105 4.57 -7.48 -5.71
CA VAL A 105 4.83 -6.72 -6.93
C VAL A 105 4.43 -7.57 -8.13
N PRO A 106 3.57 -7.08 -9.05
CA PRO A 106 3.24 -7.79 -10.28
C PRO A 106 4.51 -7.99 -11.15
N VAL A 107 4.78 -9.23 -11.55
CA VAL A 107 5.89 -9.60 -12.46
C VAL A 107 5.28 -10.29 -13.68
N GLY A 108 4.53 -9.52 -14.47
CA GLY A 108 3.81 -10.02 -15.64
C GLY A 108 2.28 -10.03 -15.47
N SER A 109 1.58 -10.75 -16.33
CA SER A 109 0.11 -10.70 -16.46
C SER A 109 -0.66 -11.44 -15.34
N ALA A 110 -0.05 -12.44 -14.72
CA ALA A 110 -0.72 -13.26 -13.69
C ALA A 110 0.19 -13.64 -12.51
N GLN A 111 1.47 -13.22 -12.54
CA GLN A 111 2.44 -13.59 -11.52
C GLN A 111 2.72 -12.39 -10.62
N VAL A 112 2.75 -12.64 -9.33
CA VAL A 112 3.21 -11.68 -8.33
C VAL A 112 4.48 -12.21 -7.68
N LYS A 113 5.40 -11.31 -7.36
CA LYS A 113 6.61 -11.61 -6.60
C LYS A 113 6.50 -10.96 -5.24
N LEU A 114 6.76 -11.75 -4.20
CA LEU A 114 6.99 -11.23 -2.86
C LEU A 114 8.33 -10.50 -2.82
N VAL A 115 8.27 -9.22 -2.47
CA VAL A 115 9.42 -8.39 -2.14
C VAL A 115 9.40 -8.13 -0.64
N THR A 116 10.47 -8.50 0.03
CA THR A 116 10.66 -8.26 1.46
C THR A 116 11.74 -7.21 1.64
N TRP A 117 11.38 -6.13 2.30
CA TRP A 117 12.27 -5.03 2.63
C TRP A 117 12.74 -5.21 4.08
N PRO A 118 14.05 -5.36 4.34
CA PRO A 118 14.55 -5.54 5.70
C PRO A 118 14.27 -4.31 6.57
N ALA A 119 14.26 -4.50 7.88
CA ALA A 119 14.19 -3.40 8.83
C ALA A 119 15.34 -2.42 8.55
N THR A 120 14.99 -1.14 8.34
CA THR A 120 15.99 -0.07 8.34
C THR A 120 16.18 0.40 9.76
N GLU A 121 17.42 0.52 10.21
CA GLU A 121 17.72 1.27 11.42
C GLU A 121 17.19 2.70 11.23
N ALA A 122 16.58 3.29 12.26
CA ALA A 122 16.05 4.65 12.18
C ALA A 122 17.18 5.58 11.73
N GLY A 123 17.07 6.12 10.52
CA GLY A 123 18.08 7.01 9.95
C GLY A 123 18.27 8.19 10.89
N THR A 124 19.41 8.25 11.55
CA THR A 124 19.82 9.42 12.33
C THR A 124 20.38 10.42 11.32
N SER A 125 19.56 11.35 10.85
CA SER A 125 20.00 12.54 10.09
C SER A 125 19.00 13.66 10.23
#